data_AF-A0A1Y6C242-F1
#
_entry.id   AF-A0A1Y6C242-F1
#
_cell.length_a   1.000
_cell.length_b   1.000
_cell.length_c   1.000
_cell.angle_alpha   90.00
_cell.angle_beta   90.00
_cell.angle_gamma   90.00
#
_symmetry.space_group_name_H-M   'P 1'
#
loop_
_entity.id
_entity.type
_entity.pdbx_description
1 polymer ?
#
loop_
_entity_poly.entity_id
_entity_poly.type
_entity_poly.pdbx_seq_one_letter_code
_entity_poly.pdbx_strand_id
1 'polypeptide(L)'
;MEKLSKFLEFGCIDHRLYWRIPDRQARELYEVQWRKDHPTPWRYRRLGDIFWKLCKGEQIAEALEKEGVDVLALETKVRYSVLQQVAFADKIVDDARKQFGKETVDQAIEENQQFMAQLEAAVMRLTTQGQKNQNPKRPRLQLIKN
;
A
#
# COMPACT_ATOMS: atom_id res chain seq x y z
N MET A 1 -3.52 7.51 -10.89
CA MET A 1 -2.58 6.83 -9.96
C MET A 1 -3.04 6.74 -8.50
N GLU A 2 -3.57 7.79 -7.88
CA GLU A 2 -3.85 7.81 -6.42
C GLU A 2 -4.64 6.60 -5.88
N LYS A 3 -5.76 6.24 -6.53
CA LYS A 3 -6.57 5.07 -6.13
C LYS A 3 -5.78 3.75 -6.18
N LEU A 4 -4.92 3.58 -7.19
CA LEU A 4 -4.08 2.39 -7.33
C LEU A 4 -3.01 2.36 -6.24
N SER A 5 -2.38 3.50 -5.93
CA SER A 5 -1.42 3.59 -4.82
C SER A 5 -2.06 3.23 -3.47
N LYS A 6 -3.28 3.70 -3.20
CA LYS A 6 -4.04 3.31 -1.99
C LYS A 6 -4.35 1.82 -1.98
N PHE A 7 -4.81 1.25 -3.09
CA PHE A 7 -5.04 -0.20 -3.15
C PHE A 7 -3.75 -0.98 -2.86
N LEU A 8 -2.61 -0.55 -3.41
CA LEU A 8 -1.34 -1.24 -3.17
C LEU A 8 -0.95 -1.24 -1.70
N GLU A 9 -1.13 -0.11 -1.02
CA GLU A 9 -0.83 0.03 0.41
C GLU A 9 -1.66 -0.90 1.30
N PHE A 10 -2.97 -0.95 1.08
CA PHE A 10 -3.89 -1.64 1.98
C PHE A 10 -4.30 -3.04 1.52
N GLY A 11 -4.47 -3.24 0.22
CA GLY A 11 -5.07 -4.44 -0.38
C GLY A 11 -4.11 -5.33 -1.16
N CYS A 12 -2.87 -4.91 -1.42
CA CYS A 12 -1.90 -5.75 -2.12
C CYS A 12 -1.45 -6.93 -1.26
N ILE A 13 -1.55 -8.12 -1.85
CA ILE A 13 -1.11 -9.39 -1.27
C ILE A 13 0.41 -9.51 -1.41
N ASP A 14 0.96 -9.08 -2.56
CA ASP A 14 2.40 -9.11 -2.79
C ASP A 14 3.14 -8.05 -1.96
N HIS A 15 4.27 -8.43 -1.36
CA HIS A 15 5.12 -7.48 -0.63
C HIS A 15 5.97 -6.59 -1.54
N ARG A 16 6.17 -7.02 -2.79
CA ARG A 16 7.04 -6.35 -3.75
C ARG A 16 6.51 -6.54 -5.17
N LEU A 17 6.39 -5.44 -5.89
CA LEU A 17 6.01 -5.43 -7.30
C LEU A 17 7.08 -4.72 -8.12
N TYR A 18 7.22 -5.12 -9.38
CA TYR A 18 8.23 -4.60 -10.27
C TYR A 18 7.72 -4.56 -11.71
N TRP A 19 8.00 -3.46 -12.41
CA TRP A 19 7.60 -3.24 -13.79
C TRP A 19 8.73 -2.61 -14.59
N ARG A 20 8.75 -2.92 -15.89
CA ARG A 20 9.54 -2.19 -16.88
C ARG A 20 8.62 -1.36 -17.74
N ILE A 21 8.87 -0.06 -17.77
CA ILE A 21 8.03 0.95 -18.41
C ILE A 21 8.90 1.70 -19.44
N PRO A 22 8.48 1.80 -20.70
CA PRO A 22 9.20 2.63 -21.66
C PRO A 22 9.05 4.11 -21.34
N ASP A 23 9.98 4.92 -21.84
CA ASP A 23 9.74 6.33 -22.00
C ASP A 23 8.67 6.59 -23.09
N ARG A 24 8.11 7.80 -23.14
CA ARG A 24 7.05 8.16 -24.10
C ARG A 24 7.47 8.00 -25.56
N GLN A 25 8.77 8.00 -25.83
CA GLN A 25 9.33 7.83 -27.19
C GLN A 25 9.76 6.39 -27.48
N ALA A 26 9.58 5.46 -26.53
CA ALA A 26 10.01 4.07 -26.60
C ALA A 26 11.49 3.88 -26.96
N ARG A 27 12.34 4.83 -26.58
CA ARG A 27 13.80 4.81 -26.77
C ARG A 27 14.51 4.17 -25.59
N GLU A 28 13.92 4.29 -24.40
CA GLU A 28 14.52 3.87 -23.16
C GLU A 28 13.53 3.10 -22.30
N LEU A 29 14.07 2.29 -21.40
CA LEU A 29 13.28 1.55 -20.41
C LEU A 29 13.62 2.06 -19.03
N TYR A 30 12.60 2.15 -18.20
CA TYR A 30 12.68 2.45 -16.79
C TYR A 30 12.22 1.24 -16.00
N GLU A 31 12.92 0.97 -14.91
CA GLU A 31 12.50 0.02 -13.90
C GLU A 31 11.72 0.78 -12.84
N VAL A 32 10.50 0.34 -12.54
CA VAL A 32 9.66 0.90 -11.49
C VAL A 32 9.34 -0.21 -10.51
N GLN A 33 9.46 0.08 -9.21
CA GLN A 33 9.26 -0.89 -8.15
C GLN A 33 8.43 -0.29 -7.02
N TRP A 34 7.56 -1.13 -6.48
CA TRP A 34 6.81 -0.85 -5.28
C TRP A 34 7.13 -1.89 -4.19
N ARG A 35 7.23 -1.45 -2.93
CA ARG A 35 7.58 -2.29 -1.78
C ARG A 35 6.77 -1.92 -0.54
N LYS A 36 6.05 -2.90 0.02
CA LYS A 36 5.24 -2.73 1.24
C LYS A 36 6.09 -2.50 2.49
N ASP A 37 7.30 -3.04 2.51
CA ASP A 37 8.20 -3.05 3.66
C ASP A 37 9.10 -1.80 3.77
N HIS A 38 8.86 -0.76 2.97
CA HIS A 38 9.73 0.42 2.91
C HIS A 38 8.95 1.73 3.12
N PRO A 39 9.47 2.71 3.91
CA PRO A 39 8.77 3.98 4.17
C PRO A 39 8.48 4.82 2.91
N THR A 40 9.36 4.72 1.92
CA THR A 40 9.14 5.24 0.55
C THR A 40 8.97 4.05 -0.38
N PRO A 41 7.73 3.57 -0.55
CA PRO A 41 7.47 2.27 -1.17
C PRO A 41 7.76 2.30 -2.67
N TRP A 42 7.64 3.48 -3.30
CA TRP A 42 7.87 3.65 -4.72
C TRP A 42 9.31 4.04 -5.02
N ARG A 43 9.87 3.42 -6.04
CA ARG A 43 11.18 3.75 -6.58
C ARG A 43 11.29 3.45 -8.06
N TYR A 44 12.12 4.22 -8.73
CA TYR A 44 12.33 4.10 -10.16
C TYR A 44 13.77 4.42 -10.53
N ARG A 45 14.21 3.92 -11.69
CA ARG A 45 15.50 4.25 -12.30
C ARG A 45 15.47 3.93 -13.79
N ARG A 46 16.38 4.51 -14.58
CA ARG A 46 16.59 4.04 -15.95
C ARG A 46 17.18 2.64 -15.89
N LEU A 47 16.80 1.78 -16.83
CA LEU A 47 17.33 0.42 -16.91
C LEU A 47 18.85 0.47 -17.07
N GLY A 48 19.56 -0.23 -16.17
CA GLY A 48 21.03 -0.24 -16.14
C GLY A 48 21.65 0.71 -15.13
N ASP A 49 20.89 1.67 -14.58
CA ASP A 49 21.38 2.54 -13.52
C ASP A 49 21.59 1.77 -12.22
N ILE A 50 22.61 2.16 -11.45
CA ILE A 50 22.92 1.54 -10.16
C ILE A 50 21.95 2.05 -9.08
N PHE A 51 21.68 3.35 -9.08
CA PHE A 51 20.95 4.01 -8.00
C PHE A 51 19.44 4.12 -8.28
N TRP A 52 18.65 3.84 -7.25
CA TRP A 52 17.20 4.03 -7.28
C TRP A 52 16.84 5.43 -6.82
N LYS A 53 15.97 6.11 -7.59
CA LYS A 53 15.26 7.31 -7.13
C LYS A 53 14.05 6.86 -6.31
N LEU A 54 13.86 7.43 -5.12
CA LEU A 54 12.77 7.08 -4.21
C LEU A 54 11.70 8.18 -4.23
N CYS A 55 10.43 7.81 -4.15
CA CYS A 55 9.34 8.79 -4.01
C CYS A 55 8.16 8.23 -3.21
N LYS A 56 7.26 9.12 -2.82
CA LYS A 56 5.98 8.75 -2.20
C LYS A 56 4.94 8.36 -3.25
N GLY A 57 3.87 7.69 -2.82
CA GLY A 57 2.84 7.18 -3.72
C GLY A 57 1.99 8.25 -4.40
N GLU A 58 1.83 9.40 -3.77
CA GLU A 58 1.17 10.58 -4.35
C GLU A 58 2.05 11.31 -5.37
N GLN A 59 3.37 11.08 -5.35
CA GLN A 59 4.34 11.79 -6.20
C GLN A 59 4.84 10.95 -7.39
N ILE A 60 4.57 9.65 -7.43
CA ILE A 60 5.16 8.74 -8.43
C ILE A 60 4.81 9.13 -9.87
N ALA A 61 3.57 9.57 -10.12
CA ALA A 61 3.15 9.98 -11.46
C ALA A 61 3.96 11.20 -11.92
N GLU A 62 3.96 12.28 -11.13
CA GLU A 62 4.70 13.50 -11.43
C GLU A 62 6.22 13.24 -11.58
N ALA A 63 6.79 12.39 -10.70
CA ALA A 63 8.19 12.04 -10.75
C ALA A 63 8.57 11.32 -12.05
N LEU A 64 7.72 10.39 -12.51
CA LEU A 64 7.94 9.66 -13.76
C LEU A 64 7.68 10.53 -15.00
N GLU A 65 6.69 11.43 -14.95
CA GLU A 65 6.44 12.39 -16.04
C GLU A 65 7.63 13.30 -16.27
N LYS A 66 8.30 13.77 -15.21
CA LYS A 66 9.52 14.59 -15.30
C LYS A 66 10.68 13.86 -15.98
N GLU A 67 10.72 12.55 -15.87
CA GLU A 67 11.71 11.69 -16.54
C GLU A 67 11.29 11.27 -17.96
N GLY A 68 10.14 11.75 -18.44
CA GLY A 68 9.60 11.38 -19.75
C GLY A 68 9.04 9.96 -19.83
N VAL A 69 8.79 9.30 -18.70
CA VAL A 69 8.26 7.94 -18.64
C VAL A 69 6.78 7.90 -19.06
N ASP A 70 6.37 6.83 -19.73
CA ASP A 70 4.97 6.59 -20.06
C ASP A 70 4.19 6.15 -18.81
N VAL A 71 3.60 7.13 -18.12
CA VAL A 71 2.79 6.90 -16.91
C VAL A 71 1.51 6.14 -17.21
N LEU A 72 0.94 6.24 -18.41
CA LEU A 72 -0.26 5.48 -18.79
C LEU A 72 0.08 3.99 -18.92
N ALA A 73 1.24 3.66 -19.48
CA ALA A 73 1.74 2.29 -19.52
C ALA A 73 1.97 1.73 -18.11
N LEU A 74 2.50 2.54 -17.17
CA LEU A 74 2.61 2.14 -15.77
C LEU A 74 1.24 1.90 -15.14
N GLU A 75 0.31 2.85 -15.24
CA GLU A 75 -1.05 2.72 -14.70
C GLU A 75 -1.73 1.44 -15.17
N THR A 76 -1.57 1.13 -16.46
CA THR A 76 -2.14 -0.06 -17.09
C THR A 76 -1.53 -1.32 -16.48
N LYS A 77 -0.20 -1.40 -16.36
CA LYS A 77 0.49 -2.55 -15.75
C LYS A 77 0.16 -2.73 -14.27
N VAL A 78 0.09 -1.65 -13.50
CA VAL A 78 -0.32 -1.69 -12.09
C VAL A 78 -1.76 -2.21 -11.98
N ARG A 79 -2.68 -1.70 -12.81
CA ARG A 79 -4.07 -2.16 -12.85
C ARG A 79 -4.16 -3.66 -13.17
N TYR A 80 -3.42 -4.13 -14.16
CA TYR A 80 -3.39 -5.57 -14.48
C TYR A 80 -2.83 -6.41 -13.33
N SER A 81 -1.79 -5.93 -12.65
CA SER A 81 -1.21 -6.64 -11.49
C SER A 81 -2.24 -6.76 -10.36
N VAL A 82 -2.97 -5.67 -10.07
CA VAL A 82 -4.07 -5.67 -9.09
C VAL A 82 -5.19 -6.62 -9.49
N LEU A 83 -5.63 -6.59 -10.76
CA LEU A 83 -6.69 -7.48 -11.25
C LEU A 83 -6.29 -8.96 -11.17
N GLN A 84 -5.02 -9.29 -11.44
CA GLN A 84 -4.51 -10.65 -11.30
C GLN A 84 -4.59 -11.14 -9.85
N GLN A 85 -4.26 -10.28 -8.88
CA GLN A 85 -4.37 -10.63 -7.46
C GLN A 85 -5.84 -10.86 -7.05
N VAL A 86 -6.77 -10.02 -7.52
CA VAL A 86 -8.21 -10.20 -7.26
C VAL A 86 -8.70 -11.52 -7.87
N ALA A 87 -8.41 -11.78 -9.14
CA ALA A 87 -8.83 -13.01 -9.80
C ALA A 87 -8.24 -14.26 -9.13
N PHE A 88 -7.01 -14.17 -8.62
CA PHE A 88 -6.39 -15.25 -7.85
C PHE A 88 -7.10 -15.47 -6.51
N ALA A 89 -7.44 -14.40 -5.79
CA ALA A 89 -8.19 -14.48 -4.54
C ALA A 89 -9.59 -15.09 -4.74
N ASP A 90 -10.32 -14.66 -5.78
CA ASP A 90 -11.62 -15.21 -6.14
C ASP A 90 -11.52 -16.71 -6.42
N LYS A 91 -10.51 -17.13 -7.18
CA LYS A 91 -10.25 -18.54 -7.46
C LYS A 91 -9.99 -19.34 -6.17
N ILE A 92 -9.20 -18.81 -5.24
CA ILE A 92 -8.95 -19.48 -3.95
C ILE A 92 -10.26 -19.66 -3.18
N VAL A 93 -11.11 -18.63 -3.12
CA VAL A 93 -12.40 -18.70 -2.43
C VAL A 93 -13.30 -19.75 -3.08
N ASP A 94 -13.38 -19.78 -4.41
CA ASP A 94 -14.18 -20.77 -5.13
C ASP A 94 -13.67 -22.20 -4.92
N ASP A 95 -12.36 -22.40 -4.93
CA ASP A 95 -11.76 -23.72 -4.70
C ASP A 95 -11.94 -24.15 -3.23
N ALA A 96 -11.86 -23.23 -2.27
CA ALA A 96 -12.17 -23.49 -0.86
C ALA A 96 -13.64 -23.88 -0.67
N ARG A 97 -14.59 -23.19 -1.32
CA ARG A 97 -16.02 -23.51 -1.26
C ARG A 97 -16.32 -24.91 -1.79
N LYS A 98 -15.62 -25.35 -2.84
CA LYS A 98 -15.74 -26.71 -3.38
C LYS A 98 -15.20 -27.76 -2.41
N GLN A 99 -14.12 -27.45 -1.70
CA GLN A 99 -13.44 -28.40 -0.82
C GLN A 99 -14.09 -28.51 0.57
N PHE A 100 -14.54 -27.38 1.14
CA PHE A 100 -15.01 -27.30 2.52
C PHE A 100 -16.51 -26.99 2.65
N GLY A 101 -17.20 -26.74 1.53
CA GLY A 101 -18.60 -26.34 1.51
C GLY A 101 -18.77 -24.81 1.53
N LYS A 102 -19.77 -24.33 0.78
CA LYS A 102 -20.02 -22.89 0.63
C LYS A 102 -20.36 -22.20 1.95
N GLU A 103 -21.26 -22.79 2.73
CA GLU A 103 -21.74 -22.20 4.00
C GLU A 103 -20.59 -21.98 5.00
N THR A 104 -19.73 -22.98 5.17
CA THR A 104 -18.57 -22.89 6.08
C THR A 104 -17.60 -21.79 5.67
N VAL A 105 -17.29 -21.68 4.37
CA VAL A 105 -16.37 -20.66 3.87
C VAL A 105 -16.97 -19.27 3.97
N ASP A 106 -18.25 -19.10 3.59
CA ASP A 106 -18.93 -17.81 3.66
C ASP A 106 -19.05 -17.32 5.12
N GLN A 107 -19.38 -18.22 6.06
CA GLN A 107 -19.40 -17.92 7.50
C GLN A 107 -18.02 -17.48 8.01
N ALA A 108 -16.95 -18.18 7.64
CA ALA A 108 -15.58 -17.83 8.06
C ALA A 108 -15.14 -16.46 7.50
N ILE A 109 -15.54 -16.12 6.27
CA ILE A 109 -15.29 -14.81 5.67
C ILE A 109 -16.03 -13.73 6.47
N GLU A 110 -17.29 -13.93 6.80
CA GLU A 110 -18.10 -12.98 7.57
C GLU A 110 -17.51 -12.76 8.98
N GLU A 111 -17.19 -13.83 9.71
CA GLU A 111 -16.58 -13.75 11.04
C GLU A 111 -15.25 -12.99 11.02
N ASN A 112 -14.42 -13.23 10.00
CA ASN A 112 -13.16 -12.50 9.84
C ASN A 112 -13.40 -11.00 9.54
N GLN A 113 -14.38 -10.66 8.70
CA GLN A 113 -14.74 -9.26 8.44
C GLN A 113 -15.22 -8.55 9.70
N GLN A 114 -16.06 -9.22 10.51
CA GLN A 114 -16.53 -8.68 11.78
C GLN A 114 -15.38 -8.48 12.77
N PHE A 115 -14.46 -9.44 12.88
CA PHE A 115 -13.27 -9.33 13.72
C PHE A 115 -12.39 -8.14 13.31
N MET A 116 -12.12 -7.97 12.01
CA MET A 116 -11.32 -6.85 11.50
C MET A 116 -11.99 -5.50 11.78
N ALA A 117 -13.30 -5.38 11.59
CA ALA A 117 -14.04 -4.16 11.91
C ALA A 117 -14.01 -3.84 13.42
N GLN A 118 -14.11 -4.85 14.29
CA GLN A 118 -13.98 -4.68 15.74
C GLN A 118 -12.56 -4.25 16.14
N LEU A 119 -11.54 -4.82 15.50
CA LEU A 119 -10.14 -4.47 15.72
C LEU A 119 -9.87 -3.01 15.32
N GLU A 120 -10.34 -2.58 14.15
CA GLU A 120 -10.24 -1.18 13.69
C GLU A 120 -10.91 -0.22 14.68
N ALA A 121 -12.13 -0.53 15.13
CA ALA A 121 -12.85 0.27 16.12
C ALA A 121 -12.10 0.34 17.46
N ALA A 122 -11.50 -0.76 17.92
CA ALA A 122 -10.70 -0.79 19.14
C ALA A 122 -9.44 0.06 19.03
N VAL A 123 -8.70 -0.05 17.92
CA VAL A 123 -7.51 0.77 17.64
C VAL A 123 -7.88 2.25 17.58
N MET A 124 -8.99 2.62 16.93
CA MET A 124 -9.47 4.00 16.90
C MET A 124 -9.81 4.53 18.30
N ARG A 125 -10.48 3.73 19.15
CA ARG A 125 -10.79 4.14 20.54
C ARG A 125 -9.52 4.39 21.35
N LEU A 126 -8.54 3.50 21.25
CA LEU A 126 -7.26 3.62 21.97
C LEU A 126 -6.44 4.83 21.50
N THR A 127 -6.37 5.07 20.19
CA THR A 127 -5.63 6.22 19.63
C THR A 127 -6.32 7.56 19.92
N THR A 128 -7.65 7.61 19.91
CA THR A 128 -8.42 8.82 20.24
C THR A 128 -8.39 9.14 21.75
N GLN A 129 -8.41 8.12 22.62
CA GLN A 129 -8.24 8.31 24.06
C GLN A 129 -6.81 8.69 24.45
N GLY A 130 -5.79 8.16 23.75
CA GLY A 130 -4.39 8.57 23.94
C GLY A 130 -4.13 10.04 23.60
N GLN A 131 -4.85 10.61 22.62
CA GLN A 131 -4.75 12.03 22.28
C GLN A 131 -5.44 12.95 23.29
N LYS A 132 -6.53 12.52 23.94
CA LYS A 132 -7.23 13.32 24.97
C LYS A 132 -6.48 13.42 26.31
N ASN A 133 -5.50 12.56 26.55
CA ASN A 133 -4.72 12.54 27.79
C ASN A 133 -3.37 13.26 27.71
N GLN A 134 -3.06 13.99 26.63
CA GLN A 134 -1.87 14.83 26.55
C GLN A 134 -2.20 16.28 26.94
N ASN A 135 -1.94 16.58 28.23
CA ASN A 135 -1.99 17.85 28.98
C ASN A 135 -3.35 18.31 29.54
N PRO A 136 -3.40 18.49 30.88
CA PRO A 136 -3.02 19.79 31.42
C PRO A 136 -2.06 19.73 32.62
N LYS A 137 -1.14 20.71 32.66
CA LYS A 137 -0.22 21.09 33.74
C LYS A 137 1.02 20.20 33.97
N ARG A 138 2.11 20.59 33.31
CA ARG A 138 3.46 20.35 33.82
C ARG A 138 3.57 20.93 35.24
N PRO A 139 3.93 20.15 36.28
CA PRO A 139 4.37 20.74 37.54
C PRO A 139 5.70 21.45 37.28
N ARG A 140 5.76 22.77 37.48
CA ARG A 140 7.02 23.51 37.52
C ARG A 140 7.72 23.16 38.83
N LEU A 141 8.89 22.53 38.74
CA LEU A 141 9.83 22.46 39.86
C LEU A 141 10.21 23.89 40.26
N GLN A 142 9.86 24.30 41.48
CA GLN A 142 10.41 25.51 42.09
C GLN A 142 11.82 25.18 42.60
N LEU A 143 12.83 25.85 42.04
CA LEU A 143 14.18 25.85 42.58
C LEU A 143 14.17 26.62 43.90
N ILE A 144 14.36 25.92 45.01
CA ILE A 144 14.69 26.53 46.30
C ILE A 144 16.12 27.05 46.17
N LYS A 145 16.30 28.37 46.23
CA LYS A 145 17.62 29.00 46.38
C LYS A 145 17.99 28.94 47.86
N ASN A 146 19.09 28.28 48.18
CA ASN A 146 19.82 28.51 49.43
C ASN A 146 20.67 29.77 49.31
#